data_AF-U3C8C1-F1
#
_entry.id   AF-U3C8C1-F1
#
_cell.length_a   1.000
_cell.length_b   1.000
_cell.length_c   1.000
_cell.angle_alpha   90.00
_cell.angle_beta   90.00
_cell.angle_gamma   90.00
#
_symmetry.space_group_name_H-M   'P 1'
#
loop_
_entity.id
_entity.type
_entity.pdbx_description
1 polymer ?
#
loop_
_entity_poly.entity_id
_entity_poly.type
_entity_poly.pdbx_seq_one_letter_code
_entity_poly.pdbx_strand_id
1 'polypeptide(L)'
;MKALLILAKAAIAFVWFVLLLNIFIPFPGKAAIALYIMTAFLFMMHGLQMAIFIGAFGDKIKMSTWEKYSILVFGIFALLDIRRKHMV
;
A
#
# COMPACT_ATOMS: atom_id res chain seq x y z
N MET A 1 7.24 18.87 2.09
CA MET A 1 7.22 17.48 1.59
C MET A 1 6.86 16.44 2.65
N LYS A 2 7.47 16.44 3.86
CA LYS A 2 7.16 15.44 4.90
C LYS A 2 5.67 15.43 5.33
N ALA A 3 5.07 16.59 5.57
CA ALA A 3 3.65 16.69 5.96
C ALA A 3 2.70 16.09 4.89
N LEU A 4 2.96 16.37 3.61
CA LEU A 4 2.17 15.83 2.50
C LEU A 4 2.26 14.29 2.43
N LEU A 5 3.43 13.72 2.69
CA LEU A 5 3.61 12.26 2.72
C LEU A 5 2.88 11.60 3.88
N ILE A 6 2.90 12.23 5.06
CA ILE A 6 2.15 11.75 6.23
C ILE A 6 0.65 11.78 5.92
N LEU A 7 0.16 12.89 5.37
CA LEU A 7 -1.25 13.03 4.98
C LEU A 7 -1.66 11.99 3.94
N ALA A 8 -0.82 11.76 2.92
CA ALA A 8 -1.10 10.78 1.89
C ALA A 8 -1.13 9.34 2.44
N LYS A 9 -0.21 9.00 3.35
CA LYS A 9 -0.23 7.70 4.04
C LYS A 9 -1.45 7.52 4.92
N ALA A 10 -1.86 8.57 5.64
CA ALA A 10 -3.08 8.56 6.43
C ALA A 10 -4.32 8.35 5.56
N ALA A 11 -4.39 9.03 4.41
CA ALA A 11 -5.48 8.86 3.44
C ALA A 11 -5.54 7.42 2.88
N ILE A 12 -4.41 6.82 2.51
CA ILE A 12 -4.36 5.43 2.05
C ILE A 12 -4.72 4.45 3.16
N ALA A 13 -4.28 4.68 4.40
CA ALA A 13 -4.69 3.87 5.54
C ALA A 13 -6.21 3.95 5.76
N PHE A 14 -6.81 5.13 5.60
CA PHE A 14 -8.26 5.31 5.66
C PHE A 14 -8.99 4.58 4.52
N VAL A 15 -8.45 4.60 3.30
CA VAL A 15 -8.99 3.80 2.18
C VAL A 15 -8.95 2.31 2.52
N TRP A 16 -7.82 1.78 3.00
CA TRP A 16 -7.75 0.38 3.45
C TRP A 16 -8.77 0.06 4.54
N PHE A 17 -8.95 0.95 5.50
CA PHE A 17 -9.96 0.78 6.55
C PHE A 17 -11.36 0.61 5.95
N VAL A 18 -11.78 1.49 5.03
CA VAL A 18 -13.11 1.39 4.38
C VAL A 18 -13.23 0.11 3.55
N LEU A 19 -12.18 -0.25 2.81
CA LEU A 19 -12.16 -1.45 1.97
C LEU A 19 -12.26 -2.74 2.78
N LEU A 20 -11.51 -2.84 3.88
CA LEU A 20 -11.57 -3.96 4.81
C LEU A 20 -12.90 -4.00 5.56
N LEU A 21 -13.42 -2.85 5.98
CA LEU A 21 -14.73 -2.77 6.61
C LEU A 21 -15.82 -3.34 5.69
N ASN A 22 -15.78 -3.03 4.39
CA ASN A 22 -16.73 -3.58 3.42
C ASN A 22 -16.66 -5.11 3.26
N ILE A 23 -15.55 -5.77 3.62
CA ILE A 23 -15.46 -7.24 3.62
C ILE A 23 -16.28 -7.84 4.76
N PHE A 24 -16.24 -7.22 5.94
CA PHE A 24 -16.93 -7.73 7.14
C PHE A 24 -18.37 -7.20 7.25
N ILE A 25 -18.59 -5.96 6.84
CA ILE A 25 -19.86 -5.22 6.90
C ILE A 25 -20.06 -4.54 5.54
N PRO A 26 -20.63 -5.26 4.54
CA PRO A 26 -20.76 -4.73 3.19
C PRO A 26 -21.68 -3.51 3.12
N PHE A 27 -21.26 -2.49 2.37
CA PHE A 27 -22.08 -1.31 2.11
C PHE A 27 -23.28 -1.66 1.20
N PRO A 28 -24.41 -0.96 1.31
CA PRO A 28 -25.61 -1.31 0.55
C PRO A 28 -25.45 -1.13 -0.96
N GLY A 29 -26.08 -2.03 -1.72
CA GLY A 29 -26.25 -1.92 -3.16
C GLY A 29 -24.94 -2.04 -3.96
N LYS A 30 -24.78 -1.18 -4.98
CA LYS A 30 -23.64 -1.24 -5.91
C LYS A 30 -22.32 -0.77 -5.28
N ALA A 31 -22.37 -0.09 -4.14
CA ALA A 31 -21.18 0.37 -3.43
C ALA A 31 -20.31 -0.81 -2.97
N ALA A 32 -20.89 -1.88 -2.41
CA ALA A 32 -20.11 -3.04 -2.01
C ALA A 32 -19.38 -3.71 -3.18
N ILE A 33 -20.02 -3.82 -4.34
CA ILE A 33 -19.42 -4.41 -5.54
C ILE A 33 -18.22 -3.58 -6.00
N ALA A 34 -18.38 -2.25 -6.07
CA ALA A 34 -17.28 -1.36 -6.42
C ALA A 34 -16.13 -1.48 -5.41
N LEU A 35 -16.43 -1.51 -4.11
CA LEU A 35 -15.43 -1.65 -3.06
C LEU A 35 -14.72 -3.02 -3.11
N TYR A 36 -15.39 -4.12 -3.45
CA TYR A 36 -14.71 -5.40 -3.66
C TYR A 36 -13.72 -5.37 -4.82
N ILE A 37 -14.12 -4.78 -5.95
CA ILE A 37 -13.24 -4.60 -7.11
C ILE A 37 -12.05 -3.72 -6.72
N MET A 38 -12.30 -2.61 -6.01
CA MET A 38 -11.24 -1.73 -5.53
C MET A 38 -10.29 -2.43 -4.56
N THR A 39 -10.80 -3.24 -3.62
CA THR A 39 -9.97 -4.03 -2.70
C THR A 39 -9.06 -4.98 -3.47
N ALA A 40 -9.62 -5.76 -4.40
CA ALA A 40 -8.85 -6.70 -5.20
C ALA A 40 -7.79 -5.97 -6.03
N PHE A 41 -8.17 -4.89 -6.70
CA PHE A 41 -7.25 -4.09 -7.51
C PHE A 41 -6.13 -3.47 -6.67
N LEU A 42 -6.46 -2.83 -5.53
CA LEU A 42 -5.48 -2.20 -4.65
C LEU A 42 -4.49 -3.23 -4.10
N PHE A 43 -4.99 -4.38 -3.63
CA PHE A 43 -4.16 -5.47 -3.12
C PHE A 43 -3.22 -6.02 -4.20
N MET A 44 -3.74 -6.27 -5.41
CA MET A 44 -2.91 -6.77 -6.52
C MET A 44 -1.87 -5.75 -6.96
N MET A 45 -2.26 -4.48 -7.12
CA MET A 45 -1.35 -3.44 -7.58
C MET A 45 -0.25 -3.15 -6.56
N HIS A 46 -0.59 -3.04 -5.28
CA HIS A 46 0.42 -2.85 -4.24
C HIS A 46 1.27 -4.11 -4.01
N GLY A 47 0.67 -5.31 -4.14
CA GLY A 47 1.40 -6.57 -4.11
C GLY A 47 2.40 -6.68 -5.26
N LEU A 48 2.00 -6.29 -6.47
CA LEU A 48 2.88 -6.21 -7.63
C LEU A 48 4.02 -5.20 -7.39
N GLN A 49 3.72 -4.01 -6.85
CA GLN A 49 4.74 -3.03 -6.48
C GLN A 49 5.75 -3.59 -5.47
N MET A 50 5.26 -4.32 -4.45
CA MET A 50 6.10 -4.98 -3.46
C MET A 50 6.99 -6.05 -4.11
N ALA A 51 6.42 -6.91 -4.95
CA ALA A 51 7.13 -7.98 -5.65
C ALA A 51 8.21 -7.44 -6.59
N ILE A 52 7.88 -6.44 -7.41
CA ILE A 52 8.83 -5.78 -8.31
C ILE A 52 9.97 -5.16 -7.50
N PHE A 53 9.66 -4.47 -6.40
CA PHE A 53 10.69 -3.80 -5.60
C PHE A 53 11.62 -4.79 -4.91
N ILE A 54 11.08 -5.85 -4.31
CA ILE A 54 11.89 -6.92 -3.69
C ILE A 54 12.75 -7.62 -4.77
N GLY A 55 12.18 -7.93 -5.93
CA GLY A 55 12.93 -8.57 -7.01
C GLY A 55 14.05 -7.68 -7.58
N ALA A 56 13.82 -6.38 -7.72
CA ALA A 56 14.80 -5.46 -8.31
C ALA A 56 15.90 -5.01 -7.35
N PHE A 57 15.60 -4.92 -6.04
CA PHE A 57 16.46 -4.28 -5.05
C PHE A 57 16.75 -5.13 -3.79
N GLY A 58 16.10 -6.29 -3.62
CA GLY A 58 16.21 -7.10 -2.39
C GLY A 58 17.63 -7.54 -2.03
N ASP A 59 18.46 -7.82 -3.03
CA ASP A 59 19.87 -8.21 -2.83
C ASP A 59 20.80 -7.00 -2.67
N LYS A 60 20.33 -5.82 -3.06
CA LYS A 60 21.12 -4.57 -3.09
C LYS A 60 20.96 -3.75 -1.81
N ILE A 61 19.85 -3.90 -1.11
CA ILE A 61 19.56 -3.16 0.13
C ILE A 61 19.05 -4.09 1.23
N LYS A 62 19.58 -3.93 2.44
CA LYS A 62 19.11 -4.68 3.62
C LYS A 62 17.78 -4.11 4.10
N MET A 63 16.68 -4.67 3.60
CA MET A 63 15.33 -4.31 4.02
C MET A 63 14.85 -5.15 5.20
N SER A 64 14.25 -4.47 6.18
CA SER A 64 13.44 -5.10 7.21
C SER A 64 12.16 -5.70 6.63
N THR A 65 11.60 -6.70 7.31
CA THR A 65 10.32 -7.31 6.96
C THR A 65 9.19 -6.26 6.90
N TRP A 66 9.18 -5.31 7.83
CA TRP A 66 8.18 -4.24 7.83
C TRP A 66 8.29 -3.33 6.60
N GLU A 67 9.49 -2.97 6.15
CA GLU A 67 9.66 -2.17 4.93
C GLU A 67 9.05 -2.87 3.71
N LYS A 68 9.18 -4.21 3.61
CA LYS A 68 8.56 -5.00 2.54
C LYS A 68 7.03 -4.89 2.58
N TYR A 69 6.41 -5.23 3.71
CA TYR A 69 4.95 -5.19 3.85
C TYR A 69 4.37 -3.77 3.83
N SER A 70 5.16 -2.75 4.19
CA SER A 70 4.71 -1.36 4.10
C SER A 70 4.42 -0.92 2.65
N ILE A 71 5.03 -1.57 1.64
CA ILE A 71 4.73 -1.35 0.22
C ILE A 71 3.33 -1.88 -0.11
N LEU A 72 2.94 -3.02 0.45
CA LEU A 72 1.58 -3.55 0.26
C LEU A 72 0.52 -2.58 0.81
N VAL A 73 0.80 -1.92 1.94
CA VAL A 73 -0.15 -1.01 2.57
C VAL A 73 -0.12 0.37 1.90
N PHE A 74 1.06 0.97 1.73
CA PHE A 74 1.18 2.37 1.32
C PHE A 74 1.63 2.58 -0.13
N GLY A 75 1.83 1.50 -0.90
CA GLY A 75 2.26 1.54 -2.29
C GLY A 75 3.51 2.39 -2.50
N ILE A 76 3.43 3.33 -3.43
CA ILE A 76 4.53 4.24 -3.78
C ILE A 76 5.04 5.10 -2.62
N PHE A 77 4.21 5.43 -1.63
CA PHE A 77 4.65 6.24 -0.50
C PHE A 77 5.64 5.49 0.40
N ALA A 78 5.50 4.17 0.54
CA ALA A 78 6.50 3.33 1.19
C ALA A 78 7.77 3.22 0.34
N LEU A 79 7.63 3.03 -0.98
CA LEU A 79 8.78 3.00 -1.90
C LEU A 79 9.62 4.29 -1.81
N LEU A 80 8.98 5.46 -1.75
CA LEU A 80 9.65 6.74 -1.60
C LEU A 80 10.38 6.90 -0.25
N ASP A 81 9.86 6.31 0.83
CA ASP A 81 10.53 6.30 2.13
C ASP A 81 11.73 5.36 2.14
N ILE A 82 11.56 4.13 1.62
CA ILE A 82 12.64 3.14 1.55
C ILE A 82 13.78 3.66 0.67
N ARG A 83 13.46 4.23 -0.50
CA ARG A 83 14.46 4.84 -1.39
C ARG A 83 15.24 5.95 -0.68
N ARG A 84 14.56 6.84 0.06
CA ARG A 84 15.22 7.92 0.82
C ARG A 84 16.04 7.44 2.01
N LYS A 85 15.79 6.23 2.50
CA LYS A 85 16.51 5.67 3.64
C LYS A 85 17.77 4.89 3.21
N HIS A 86 17.73 4.26 2.04
CA HIS A 86 18.77 3.31 1.61
C HIS A 86 19.52 3.69 0.33
N MET A 87 19.04 4.65 -0.47
CA MET A 87 19.58 4.94 -1.81
C MET A 87 19.91 6.42 -2.05
N VAL A 88 19.60 7.29 -1.09
CA VAL A 88 19.92 8.73 -1.08
C VAL A 88 20.58 9.03 0.25
#